data_AF-R8Q9F7-F1
#
_entry.id   AF-R8Q9F7-F1
#
_cell.length_a   1.000
_cell.length_b   1.000
_cell.length_c   1.000
_cell.angle_alpha   90.00
_cell.angle_beta   90.00
_cell.angle_gamma   90.00
#
_symmetry.space_group_name_H-M   'P 1'
#
loop_
_entity.id
_entity.type
_entity.pdbx_description
1 polymer ?
#
loop_
_entity_poly.entity_id
_entity_poly.type
_entity_poly.pdbx_seq_one_letter_code
_entity_poly.pdbx_strand_id
1 'polypeptide(L)'
;MDKIIATEAAKILIKQLQEEHGKLVLIHSEGCCDGTSPICMADGDFYLGSQDGKIGEVFGVPYYMNTINHPYWQHMQIIIAHFVDKKFAKYAS
;
A
#
# COMPACT_ATOMS: atom_id res chain seq x y z
N MET A 1 -10.39 7.59 -13.73
CA MET A 1 -9.43 6.47 -13.75
C MET A 1 -8.72 6.49 -12.41
N ASP A 2 -8.76 5.39 -11.66
CA ASP A 2 -8.21 5.36 -10.31
C ASP A 2 -6.68 5.43 -10.34
N LYS A 3 -6.13 6.23 -9.44
CA LYS A 3 -4.68 6.44 -9.31
C LYS A 3 -3.95 5.16 -8.91
N ILE A 4 -4.59 4.40 -8.02
CA ILE A 4 -4.11 3.13 -7.48
C ILE A 4 -5.10 2.05 -7.92
N ILE A 5 -4.59 1.00 -8.55
CA ILE A 5 -5.38 -0.20 -8.88
C ILE A 5 -4.66 -1.44 -8.36
N ALA A 6 -5.41 -2.51 -8.17
CA ALA A 6 -4.90 -3.79 -7.71
C ALA A 6 -5.36 -4.92 -8.64
N THR A 7 -4.53 -5.95 -8.77
CA THR A 7 -4.93 -7.21 -9.41
C THR A 7 -5.99 -7.92 -8.56
N GLU A 8 -6.72 -8.87 -9.15
CA GLU A 8 -7.71 -9.66 -8.40
C GLU A 8 -7.08 -10.43 -7.23
N ALA A 9 -5.88 -10.98 -7.42
CA ALA A 9 -5.13 -11.64 -6.35
C ALA A 9 -4.82 -10.69 -5.18
N ALA A 10 -4.35 -9.47 -5.49
CA ALA A 10 -4.09 -8.46 -4.47
C ALA A 10 -5.37 -8.01 -3.75
N LYS A 11 -6.51 -7.87 -4.45
CA LYS A 11 -7.81 -7.56 -3.84
C LYS A 11 -8.27 -8.65 -2.87
N ILE A 12 -8.14 -9.92 -3.25
CA ILE A 12 -8.49 -11.05 -2.38
C ILE A 12 -7.65 -11.00 -1.10
N LEU A 13 -6.34 -10.79 -1.22
CA LEU A 13 -5.47 -10.71 -0.05
C LEU A 13 -5.79 -9.49 0.84
N ILE A 14 -6.03 -8.32 0.25
CA ILE A 14 -6.46 -7.13 1.01
C ILE A 14 -7.71 -7.42 1.80
N LYS A 15 -8.72 -8.04 1.18
CA LYS A 15 -9.97 -8.40 1.85
C LYS A 15 -9.74 -9.35 3.03
N GLN A 16 -8.92 -10.39 2.84
CA GLN A 16 -8.58 -11.35 3.91
C GLN A 16 -7.90 -10.65 5.10
N LEU A 17 -6.95 -9.75 4.81
CA LEU A 17 -6.27 -8.99 5.86
C LEU A 17 -7.20 -7.99 6.55
N GLN A 18 -8.18 -7.42 5.83
CA GLN A 18 -9.19 -6.54 6.44
C GLN A 18 -10.11 -7.33 7.37
N GLU A 19 -10.49 -8.55 7.01
CA GLU A 19 -11.28 -9.44 7.85
C GLU A 19 -10.52 -9.88 9.11
N GLU A 20 -9.20 -10.10 8.99
CA GLU A 20 -8.35 -10.57 10.09
C GLU A 20 -7.89 -9.44 11.04
N HIS A 21 -7.59 -8.25 10.50
CA HIS A 21 -6.94 -7.16 11.23
C HIS A 21 -7.73 -5.85 11.26
N GLY A 22 -8.86 -5.78 10.55
CA GLY A 22 -9.70 -4.59 10.47
C GLY A 22 -9.15 -3.54 9.51
N LYS A 23 -8.95 -2.31 9.98
CA LYS A 23 -8.51 -1.21 9.13
C LYS A 23 -7.04 -1.38 8.76
N LEU A 24 -6.75 -1.30 7.47
CA LEU A 24 -5.40 -1.42 6.93
C LEU A 24 -4.93 -0.08 6.35
N VAL A 25 -3.62 0.01 6.13
CA VAL A 25 -2.94 1.07 5.41
C VAL A 25 -1.88 0.46 4.49
N LEU A 26 -1.75 1.01 3.28
CA LEU A 26 -0.68 0.65 2.34
C LEU A 26 0.30 1.80 2.24
N ILE A 27 1.60 1.51 2.33
CA ILE A 27 2.67 2.51 2.26
C ILE A 27 3.69 2.11 1.22
N HIS A 28 3.95 3.04 0.32
CA HIS A 28 5.05 2.95 -0.61
C HIS A 28 6.36 3.35 0.08
N SER A 29 7.16 2.36 0.43
CA SER A 29 8.49 2.56 1.00
C SER A 29 9.53 2.56 -0.11
N GLU A 30 10.07 3.72 -0.47
CA GLU A 30 11.26 3.80 -1.32
C GLU A 30 12.51 3.64 -0.43
N GLY A 31 12.97 2.41 -0.25
CA GLY A 31 14.16 2.17 0.59
C GLY A 31 14.31 0.78 1.18
N CYS A 32 14.28 -0.28 0.37
CA CYS A 32 14.92 -1.56 0.70
C CYS A 32 15.10 -2.37 -0.59
N CYS A 33 16.12 -3.23 -0.66
CA CYS A 33 16.59 -3.96 -1.85
C CYS A 33 15.55 -4.84 -2.61
N ASP A 34 14.28 -4.89 -2.21
CA ASP A 34 13.16 -5.58 -2.88
C ASP A 34 12.19 -4.61 -3.58
N GLY A 35 12.67 -3.39 -3.84
CA GLY A 35 11.89 -2.19 -4.19
C GLY A 35 10.85 -2.38 -5.29
N THR A 36 9.58 -2.18 -4.91
CA THR A 36 8.41 -1.72 -5.71
C THR A 36 7.10 -2.10 -5.01
N SER A 37 7.12 -3.16 -4.19
CA SER A 37 5.95 -3.65 -3.46
C SER A 37 5.61 -2.72 -2.29
N PRO A 38 4.36 -2.23 -2.17
CA PRO A 38 3.94 -1.50 -0.97
C PRO A 38 3.97 -2.41 0.25
N ILE A 39 4.06 -1.79 1.42
CA ILE A 39 3.95 -2.45 2.71
C ILE A 39 2.50 -2.32 3.18
N CYS A 40 1.88 -3.43 3.59
CA CYS A 40 0.55 -3.44 4.23
C CYS A 40 0.70 -3.52 5.75
N MET A 41 -0.02 -2.67 6.48
CA MET A 41 -0.04 -2.64 7.95
C MET A 41 -1.45 -2.32 8.47
N ALA A 42 -1.71 -2.62 9.73
CA ALA A 42 -2.92 -2.13 10.40
C ALA A 42 -2.82 -0.62 10.65
N ASP A 43 -3.95 0.09 10.55
CA ASP A 43 -4.04 1.57 10.64
C ASP A 43 -3.42 2.12 11.95
N GLY A 44 -3.53 1.39 13.07
CA GLY A 44 -2.96 1.79 14.36
C GLY A 44 -1.48 1.44 14.59
N ASP A 45 -0.90 0.61 13.74
CA ASP A 45 0.52 0.18 13.85
C ASP A 45 1.47 1.11 13.09
N PHE A 46 0.93 2.00 12.25
CA PHE A 46 1.72 2.87 11.41
C PHE A 46 1.79 4.29 11.95
N TYR A 47 3.01 4.79 12.14
CA TYR A 47 3.26 6.21 12.30
C TYR A 47 3.50 6.84 10.93
N LEU A 48 2.51 7.58 10.43
CA LEU A 48 2.69 8.50 9.32
C LEU A 48 3.74 9.55 9.73
N GLY A 49 4.86 9.60 9.02
CA GLY A 49 5.79 10.71 9.14
C GLY A 49 5.15 11.98 8.60
N SER A 50 5.66 13.15 8.99
CA SER A 50 5.20 14.44 8.47
C SER A 50 5.37 14.60 6.95
N GLN A 51 6.11 13.69 6.32
CA GLN A 51 6.38 13.67 4.89
C GLN A 51 5.54 12.63 4.14
N ASP A 52 4.70 11.84 4.80
CA ASP A 52 3.85 10.84 4.14
C ASP A 52 2.48 11.43 3.79
N GLY A 53 2.13 11.38 2.50
CA GLY A 53 0.86 11.92 1.98
C GLY A 53 -0.02 10.81 1.39
N LYS A 54 -1.34 10.89 1.60
CA LYS A 54 -2.29 9.99 0.94
C LYS A 54 -2.34 10.34 -0.55
N ILE A 55 -1.96 9.38 -1.40
CA ILE A 55 -1.95 9.56 -2.87
C ILE A 55 -3.11 8.84 -3.55
N GLY A 56 -3.83 7.99 -2.82
CA GLY A 56 -5.00 7.30 -3.34
C GLY A 56 -5.56 6.29 -2.36
N GLU A 57 -6.40 5.42 -2.88
CA GLU A 57 -7.08 4.37 -2.14
C GLU A 57 -7.35 3.19 -3.06
N VAL A 58 -7.32 1.99 -2.51
CA VAL A 58 -7.68 0.77 -3.22
C VAL A 58 -8.46 -0.14 -2.28
N PHE A 59 -9.66 -0.54 -2.71
CA PHE A 59 -10.51 -1.45 -1.92
C PHE A 59 -10.77 -0.96 -0.47
N GLY A 60 -10.97 0.34 -0.29
CA GLY A 60 -11.18 0.97 1.03
C GLY A 60 -9.91 1.11 1.87
N VAL A 61 -8.74 0.76 1.34
CA VAL A 61 -7.45 0.87 2.02
C VAL A 61 -6.69 2.10 1.51
N PRO A 62 -6.39 3.09 2.37
CA PRO A 62 -5.64 4.27 1.96
C PRO A 62 -4.20 3.91 1.60
N TYR A 63 -3.69 4.55 0.55
CA TYR A 63 -2.34 4.37 0.04
C TYR A 63 -1.51 5.64 0.26
N TYR A 64 -0.41 5.52 0.98
CA TYR A 64 0.49 6.61 1.32
C TYR A 64 1.85 6.46 0.64
N MET A 65 2.48 7.60 0.39
CA MET A 65 3.83 7.70 -0.16
C MET A 65 4.50 8.94 0.40
N ASN A 66 5.83 8.91 0.49
CA ASN A 66 6.57 10.12 0.81
C ASN A 66 6.31 11.21 -0.24
N THR A 67 5.80 12.35 0.21
CA THR A 67 5.43 13.52 -0.58
C THR A 67 6.57 14.09 -1.42
N ILE A 68 7.83 13.89 -1.03
CA ILE A 68 8.99 14.32 -1.82
C ILE A 68 9.02 13.64 -3.21
N ASN A 69 8.44 12.44 -3.31
CA ASN A 69 8.38 11.66 -4.53
C ASN A 69 7.07 11.89 -5.31
N HIS A 70 6.11 12.61 -4.73
CA HIS A 70 4.83 12.87 -5.36
C HIS A 70 4.94 13.46 -6.79
N PRO A 71 5.82 14.43 -7.08
CA PRO A 71 5.97 14.97 -8.43
C PRO A 71 6.42 13.94 -9.48
N TYR A 72 7.16 12.90 -9.06
CA TYR A 72 7.60 11.83 -9.96
C TYR A 72 6.43 10.91 -10.32
N TRP A 73 5.62 10.55 -9.32
CA TRP A 73 4.52 9.61 -9.49
C TRP A 73 3.22 10.24 -9.96
N GLN A 74 3.08 11.57 -9.93
CA GLN A 74 1.80 12.27 -10.16
C GLN A 74 1.11 11.92 -11.50
N HIS A 75 1.88 11.57 -12.54
CA HIS A 75 1.34 11.20 -13.85
C HIS A 75 1.30 9.68 -14.12
N MET A 76 1.74 8.85 -13.17
CA MET A 76 1.74 7.39 -13.30
C MET A 76 0.51 6.77 -12.63
N GLN A 77 -0.01 5.67 -13.18
CA GLN A 77 -0.94 4.80 -12.47
C GLN A 77 -0.14 3.73 -11.73
N ILE A 78 -0.46 3.50 -10.46
CA ILE A 78 0.20 2.48 -9.64
C ILE A 78 -0.65 1.22 -9.67
N ILE A 79 -0.04 0.11 -10.08
CA ILE A 79 -0.68 -1.21 -10.11
C ILE A 79 -0.05 -2.08 -9.03
N ILE A 80 -0.87 -2.51 -8.07
CA ILE A 80 -0.45 -3.39 -6.99
C ILE A 80 -0.71 -4.83 -7.43
N ALA A 81 0.37 -5.54 -7.74
CA ALA A 81 0.34 -6.99 -7.99
C ALA A 81 0.76 -7.78 -6.75
N HIS A 82 1.76 -7.26 -6.01
CA HIS A 82 2.33 -7.87 -4.82
C HIS A 82 2.52 -6.79 -3.75
N PHE A 83 2.40 -7.17 -2.48
CA PHE A 83 2.73 -6.32 -1.35
C PHE A 83 3.27 -7.17 -0.21
N VAL A 84 4.14 -6.57 0.60
CA VAL A 84 4.78 -7.27 1.72
C VAL A 84 4.03 -6.95 2.99
N ASP A 85 3.67 -8.00 3.73
CA ASP A 85 3.11 -7.87 5.06
C ASP A 85 4.24 -7.93 6.11
N LYS A 86 4.38 -6.88 6.94
CA LYS A 86 5.44 -6.79 7.96
C LYS A 86 5.13 -7.50 9.29
N LYS A 87 3.93 -8.09 9.47
CA LYS A 87 3.54 -8.78 10.72
C LYS A 87 3.01 -10.21 10.55
N PHE A 88 2.61 -10.65 9.34
CA PHE A 88 1.83 -11.88 9.17
C PHE A 88 2.42 -12.91 8.17
N ALA A 89 3.58 -12.62 7.56
CA ALA A 89 4.30 -13.53 6.65
C ALA A 89 3.46 -14.06 5.47
N LYS A 90 2.49 -13.27 4.98
CA LYS A 90 1.67 -13.58 3.80
C LYS A 90 2.11 -12.71 2.62
N TYR A 91 2.20 -13.31 1.43
CA TYR A 91 2.52 -12.63 0.18
C TYR A 91 1.41 -12.92 -0.84
N ALA A 92 0.94 -11.89 -1.54
CA ALA A 92 0.21 -12.11 -2.79
C ALA A 92 1.24 -12.44 -3.85
N SER A 93 1.19 -13.64 -4.42
CA SER A 93 2.01 -14.09 -5.56
C SER A 93 1.13 -14.26 -6.79
#